data_AF-A0A7V3ACZ2-F1
#
_entry.id   AF-A0A7V3ACZ2-F1
#
_cell.length_a   1.000
_cell.length_b   1.000
_cell.length_c   1.000
_cell.angle_alpha   90.00
_cell.angle_beta   90.00
_cell.angle_gamma   90.00
#
_symmetry.space_group_name_H-M   'P 1'
#
loop_
_entity.id
_entity.type
_entity.pdbx_description
1 polymer ?
#
loop_
_entity_poly.entity_id
_entity_poly.type
_entity_poly.pdbx_seq_one_letter_code
_entity_poly.pdbx_strand_id
1 'polypeptide(L)'
;MTIYTNIRNASTRAHEGILQRLALGISLEHAVPIAQRNPDAETNGPATVDPVKRYRHFEKAFLDGELDPAFKDLTVWDCRWIGNGDEPESTLAWGREMLRNYRPDLIATSDTRWRYVQSVKTEVKYGSADQVNDRPDLQLYQNILMNGGVCGRRAFFGRFILRCFGIPTLARPQPGHATLVHWTPKGWVICLGASWGKGSVQEKFDVDFLTHTQARNTEKFIEVLRARWIGLAAGEREALGFNDPASGFWNGVALYRQRALVEEAKAVALAAVGTDIGEANESKEKEVVQKITIPEEERKIGVGQDGAITVPAVACSNPTSNTEKILFMKSCLGGMQLHYNRLGEKPETFEYTIAVPEGGTYALTAKVVTTSADQHLLVAANDAKEPVDIALPFTVGLWDKTPPVRIALAQGQNVLRFSRGGENIKGLTLKEFTLTPVK
;
A
#
# COMPACT_ATOMS: atom_id res chain seq x y z
N MET A 1 -9.64 -23.57 -20.04
CA MET A 1 -8.42 -23.33 -20.86
C MET A 1 -8.54 -22.13 -21.79
N THR A 2 -9.73 -21.68 -22.21
CA THR A 2 -9.92 -20.54 -23.12
C THR A 2 -9.20 -19.26 -22.68
N ILE A 3 -9.33 -18.85 -21.42
CA ILE A 3 -8.66 -17.65 -20.88
C ILE A 3 -7.14 -17.74 -21.05
N TYR A 4 -6.56 -18.90 -20.73
CA TYR A 4 -5.12 -19.13 -20.86
C TYR A 4 -4.65 -19.02 -22.30
N THR A 5 -5.41 -19.60 -23.24
CA THR A 5 -5.14 -19.46 -24.68
C THR A 5 -5.21 -18.00 -25.12
N ASN A 6 -6.22 -17.25 -24.67
CA ASN A 6 -6.36 -15.84 -25.00
C ASN A 6 -5.19 -15.00 -24.47
N ILE A 7 -4.74 -15.26 -23.24
CA ILE A 7 -3.56 -14.60 -22.67
C ILE A 7 -2.30 -14.91 -23.48
N ARG A 8 -2.09 -16.18 -23.87
CA ARG A 8 -0.94 -16.60 -24.67
C ARG A 8 -0.93 -15.99 -26.08
N ASN A 9 -2.11 -15.89 -26.69
CA ASN A 9 -2.26 -15.19 -27.96
C ASN A 9 -2.02 -13.68 -27.80
N ALA A 10 -2.43 -13.12 -26.68
CA ALA A 10 -2.17 -11.72 -26.39
C ALA A 10 -0.68 -11.47 -26.19
N SER A 11 0.06 -12.29 -25.42
CA SER A 11 1.49 -12.10 -25.16
C SER A 11 2.34 -13.36 -25.33
N THR A 12 3.40 -13.25 -26.13
CA THR A 12 4.41 -14.30 -26.29
C THR A 12 5.18 -14.62 -25.00
N ARG A 13 5.25 -13.68 -24.05
CA ARG A 13 5.93 -13.89 -22.77
C ARG A 13 5.11 -14.75 -21.79
N ALA A 14 3.84 -15.01 -22.08
CA ALA A 14 2.98 -15.89 -21.28
C ALA A 14 3.33 -17.39 -21.43
N HIS A 15 4.44 -17.71 -22.12
CA HIS A 15 4.82 -19.08 -22.48
C HIS A 15 5.89 -19.67 -21.55
N GLU A 16 6.62 -18.84 -20.80
CA GLU A 16 7.67 -19.29 -19.90
C GLU A 16 7.76 -18.49 -18.58
N GLY A 17 8.50 -19.05 -17.62
CA GLY A 17 8.90 -18.35 -16.40
C GLY A 17 7.74 -17.90 -15.50
N ILE A 18 7.92 -16.79 -14.80
CA ILE A 18 6.88 -16.20 -13.94
C ILE A 18 5.66 -15.73 -14.74
N LEU A 19 5.84 -15.22 -15.96
CA LEU A 19 4.75 -14.71 -16.77
C LEU A 19 3.83 -15.83 -17.28
N GLN A 20 4.35 -17.03 -17.56
CA GLN A 20 3.50 -18.20 -17.76
C GLN A 20 2.73 -18.60 -16.50
N ARG A 21 3.41 -18.62 -15.34
CA ARG A 21 2.77 -18.97 -14.07
C ARG A 21 1.65 -18.01 -13.71
N LEU A 22 1.86 -16.71 -13.94
CA LEU A 22 0.86 -15.67 -13.80
C LEU A 22 -0.32 -15.88 -14.75
N ALA A 23 -0.06 -16.15 -16.03
CA ALA A 23 -1.10 -16.42 -17.02
C ALA A 23 -1.99 -17.61 -16.60
N LEU A 24 -1.38 -18.70 -16.10
CA LEU A 24 -2.11 -19.85 -15.56
C LEU A 24 -2.89 -19.49 -14.29
N GLY A 25 -2.27 -18.80 -13.34
CA GLY A 25 -2.90 -18.38 -12.09
C GLY A 25 -4.14 -17.51 -12.33
N ILE A 26 -4.03 -16.48 -13.17
CA ILE A 26 -5.15 -15.63 -13.56
C ILE A 26 -6.23 -16.45 -14.27
N SER A 27 -5.85 -17.35 -15.18
CA SER A 27 -6.82 -18.18 -15.92
C SER A 27 -7.62 -19.11 -15.01
N LEU A 28 -6.99 -19.63 -13.96
CA LEU A 28 -7.66 -20.48 -12.97
C LEU A 28 -8.59 -19.67 -12.08
N GLU A 29 -8.14 -18.49 -11.63
CA GLU A 29 -8.93 -17.66 -10.73
C GLU A 29 -10.14 -17.03 -11.41
N HIS A 30 -9.99 -16.62 -12.67
CA HIS A 30 -11.05 -16.05 -13.49
C HIS A 30 -11.89 -17.11 -14.23
N ALA A 31 -11.73 -18.40 -13.90
CA ALA A 31 -12.60 -19.45 -14.41
C ALA A 31 -14.07 -19.24 -14.00
N VAL A 32 -14.27 -18.57 -12.85
CA VAL A 32 -15.52 -17.92 -12.48
C VAL A 32 -15.31 -16.41 -12.62
N PRO A 33 -16.18 -15.68 -13.35
CA PRO A 33 -16.01 -14.24 -13.51
C PRO A 33 -16.00 -13.51 -12.18
N ILE A 34 -15.00 -12.65 -11.98
CA ILE A 34 -14.92 -11.77 -10.82
C ILE A 34 -15.62 -10.46 -11.16
N ALA A 35 -16.62 -10.08 -10.36
CA ALA A 35 -17.28 -8.79 -10.52
C ALA A 35 -16.28 -7.65 -10.33
N GLN A 36 -16.30 -6.67 -11.23
CA GLN A 36 -15.45 -5.50 -11.11
C GLN A 36 -16.15 -4.43 -10.27
N ARG A 37 -15.40 -3.81 -9.36
CA ARG A 37 -15.88 -2.72 -8.51
C ARG A 37 -15.46 -1.37 -9.08
N ASN A 38 -16.35 -0.81 -9.89
CA ASN A 38 -16.22 0.53 -10.47
C ASN A 38 -16.56 1.62 -9.43
N PRO A 39 -16.13 2.88 -9.63
CA PRO A 39 -16.69 4.03 -8.93
C PRO A 39 -18.21 4.12 -9.11
N ASP A 40 -18.93 4.62 -8.09
CA ASP A 40 -20.39 4.69 -8.12
C ASP A 40 -20.92 5.62 -9.23
N ALA A 41 -20.15 6.65 -9.59
CA ALA A 41 -20.46 7.55 -10.71
C ALA A 41 -20.29 6.88 -12.08
N GLU A 42 -19.57 5.75 -12.18
CA GLU A 42 -19.35 5.01 -13.43
C GLU A 42 -20.45 3.97 -13.66
N THR A 43 -21.59 4.44 -14.19
CA THR A 43 -22.79 3.60 -14.38
C THR A 43 -22.69 2.60 -15.54
N ASN A 44 -21.73 2.78 -16.45
CA ASN A 44 -21.52 1.93 -17.64
C ASN A 44 -20.16 1.20 -17.62
N GLY A 45 -19.55 1.04 -16.44
CA GLY A 45 -18.29 0.34 -16.29
C GLY A 45 -18.42 -1.17 -16.56
N PRO A 46 -17.30 -1.88 -16.83
CA PRO A 46 -17.32 -3.33 -16.99
C PRO A 46 -17.95 -4.05 -15.79
N ALA A 47 -18.82 -5.03 -16.04
CA ALA A 47 -19.44 -5.82 -14.97
C ALA A 47 -18.43 -6.78 -14.30
N THR A 48 -17.41 -7.21 -15.03
CA THR A 48 -16.43 -8.21 -14.59
C THR A 48 -15.04 -7.80 -15.00
N VAL A 49 -14.04 -8.20 -14.22
CA VAL A 49 -12.63 -7.99 -14.53
C VAL A 49 -12.23 -8.80 -15.76
N ASP A 50 -11.55 -8.16 -16.71
CA ASP A 50 -11.03 -8.83 -17.90
C ASP A 50 -9.69 -9.53 -17.58
N PRO A 51 -9.61 -10.87 -17.67
CA PRO A 51 -8.40 -11.60 -17.31
C PRO A 51 -7.21 -11.35 -18.24
N VAL A 52 -7.45 -11.00 -19.51
CA VAL A 52 -6.38 -10.67 -20.46
C VAL A 52 -5.80 -9.29 -20.12
N LYS A 53 -6.64 -8.31 -19.82
CA LYS A 53 -6.18 -6.98 -19.34
C LYS A 53 -5.46 -7.10 -18.00
N ARG A 54 -6.01 -7.86 -17.06
CA ARG A 54 -5.38 -8.14 -15.76
C ARG A 54 -3.99 -8.74 -15.92
N TYR A 55 -3.82 -9.71 -16.81
CA TYR A 55 -2.52 -10.28 -17.12
C TYR A 55 -1.55 -9.23 -17.68
N ARG A 56 -1.96 -8.50 -18.73
CA ARG A 56 -1.11 -7.48 -19.38
C ARG A 56 -0.68 -6.38 -18.42
N HIS A 57 -1.55 -6.01 -17.48
CA HIS A 57 -1.24 -5.04 -16.43
C HIS A 57 -0.08 -5.50 -15.54
N PHE A 58 -0.15 -6.72 -15.02
CA PHE A 58 0.90 -7.26 -14.17
C PHE A 58 2.16 -7.62 -14.96
N GLU A 59 2.03 -8.06 -16.22
CA GLU A 59 3.17 -8.25 -17.10
C GLU A 59 3.95 -6.94 -17.30
N LYS A 60 3.25 -5.85 -17.64
CA LYS A 60 3.89 -4.54 -17.80
C LYS A 60 4.56 -4.10 -16.50
N ALA A 61 3.85 -4.17 -15.38
CA ALA A 61 4.41 -3.80 -14.08
C ALA A 61 5.64 -4.65 -13.71
N PHE A 62 5.65 -5.94 -14.02
CA PHE A 62 6.82 -6.80 -13.79
C PHE A 62 8.02 -6.36 -14.64
N LEU A 63 7.80 -6.11 -15.93
CA LEU A 63 8.86 -5.70 -16.86
C LEU A 63 9.44 -4.32 -16.52
N ASP A 64 8.62 -3.43 -15.98
CA ASP A 64 9.03 -2.09 -15.53
C ASP A 64 9.70 -2.10 -14.14
N GLY A 65 9.85 -3.28 -13.51
CA GLY A 65 10.45 -3.40 -12.17
C GLY A 65 9.55 -2.84 -11.06
N GLU A 66 8.25 -2.77 -11.29
CA GLU A 66 7.28 -2.14 -10.40
C GLU A 66 6.69 -3.08 -9.34
N LEU A 67 6.82 -4.39 -9.52
CA LEU A 67 6.32 -5.40 -8.58
C LEU A 67 7.37 -5.74 -7.51
N ASP A 68 6.93 -6.38 -6.42
CA ASP A 68 7.85 -6.80 -5.36
C ASP A 68 8.96 -7.71 -5.93
N PRO A 69 10.22 -7.59 -5.45
CA PRO A 69 11.33 -8.41 -5.94
C PRO A 69 11.09 -9.93 -5.88
N ALA A 70 10.24 -10.40 -4.96
CA ALA A 70 9.89 -11.80 -4.81
C ALA A 70 8.80 -12.27 -5.79
N PHE A 71 8.18 -11.37 -6.57
CA PHE A 71 7.16 -11.71 -7.56
C PHE A 71 7.63 -12.80 -8.54
N LYS A 72 8.89 -12.73 -8.96
CA LYS A 72 9.52 -13.70 -9.88
C LYS A 72 9.55 -15.14 -9.35
N ASP A 73 9.46 -15.31 -8.03
CA ASP A 73 9.59 -16.61 -7.37
C ASP A 73 8.23 -17.30 -7.16
N LEU A 74 7.12 -16.58 -7.38
CA LEU A 74 5.76 -17.06 -7.10
C LEU A 74 5.34 -18.26 -7.96
N THR A 75 4.67 -19.24 -7.35
CA THR A 75 4.15 -20.41 -8.07
C THR A 75 2.84 -20.07 -8.81
N VAL A 76 2.37 -20.97 -9.67
CA VAL A 76 1.03 -20.84 -10.29
C VAL A 76 -0.06 -20.66 -9.23
N TRP A 77 0.06 -21.37 -8.09
CA TRP A 77 -0.91 -21.29 -7.00
C TRP A 77 -0.89 -19.93 -6.33
N ASP A 78 0.29 -19.35 -6.09
CA ASP A 78 0.42 -18.01 -5.51
C ASP A 78 -0.15 -16.93 -6.46
N CYS A 79 0.12 -17.06 -7.76
CA CYS A 79 -0.36 -16.13 -8.79
C CYS A 79 -1.89 -16.04 -8.86
N ARG A 80 -2.62 -17.06 -8.43
CA ARG A 80 -4.10 -16.99 -8.33
C ARG A 80 -4.55 -15.85 -7.43
N TRP A 81 -3.84 -15.64 -6.32
CA TRP A 81 -4.23 -14.68 -5.28
C TRP A 81 -3.68 -13.26 -5.51
N ILE A 82 -3.09 -13.02 -6.69
CA ILE A 82 -2.67 -11.69 -7.14
C ILE A 82 -3.78 -11.08 -8.02
N GLY A 83 -4.36 -11.90 -8.91
CA GLY A 83 -5.40 -11.49 -9.86
C GLY A 83 -6.83 -11.57 -9.32
N ASN A 84 -7.02 -11.89 -8.05
CA ASN A 84 -8.34 -12.16 -7.43
C ASN A 84 -9.08 -10.90 -6.92
N GLY A 85 -8.57 -9.71 -7.24
CA GLY A 85 -9.14 -8.44 -6.80
C GLY A 85 -10.25 -7.92 -7.72
N ASP A 86 -11.20 -7.18 -7.14
CA ASP A 86 -12.32 -6.54 -7.82
C ASP A 86 -11.95 -5.15 -8.38
N GLU A 87 -10.81 -4.59 -7.98
CA GLU A 87 -10.32 -3.31 -8.50
C GLU A 87 -10.06 -3.34 -10.02
N PRO A 88 -10.38 -2.26 -10.77
CA PRO A 88 -9.89 -2.07 -12.13
C PRO A 88 -8.35 -1.95 -12.21
N GLU A 89 -7.78 -2.23 -13.39
CA GLU A 89 -6.33 -2.12 -13.61
C GLU A 89 -5.79 -0.70 -13.39
N SER A 90 -6.58 0.33 -13.74
CA SER A 90 -6.23 1.73 -13.49
C SER A 90 -6.09 2.02 -11.99
N THR A 91 -6.94 1.43 -11.15
CA THR A 91 -6.86 1.57 -9.69
C THR A 91 -5.65 0.84 -9.12
N LEU A 92 -5.26 -0.33 -9.68
CA LEU A 92 -4.01 -1.00 -9.30
C LEU A 92 -2.76 -0.18 -9.66
N ALA A 93 -2.74 0.43 -10.86
CA ALA A 93 -1.66 1.32 -11.28
C ALA A 93 -1.57 2.54 -10.35
N TRP A 94 -2.72 3.16 -10.09
CA TRP A 94 -2.85 4.26 -9.14
C TRP A 94 -2.33 3.88 -7.75
N GLY A 95 -2.69 2.70 -7.22
CA GLY A 95 -2.24 2.29 -5.89
C GLY A 95 -0.72 2.15 -5.78
N ARG A 96 -0.06 1.65 -6.84
CA ARG A 96 1.42 1.63 -6.90
C ARG A 96 2.02 3.03 -6.96
N GLU A 97 1.51 3.87 -7.85
CA GLU A 97 2.00 5.23 -8.04
C GLU A 97 1.78 6.08 -6.78
N MET A 98 0.60 6.01 -6.19
CA MET A 98 0.24 6.68 -4.96
C MET A 98 1.23 6.34 -3.84
N LEU A 99 1.51 5.05 -3.61
CA LEU A 99 2.40 4.68 -2.51
C LEU A 99 3.85 5.12 -2.80
N ARG A 100 4.32 5.09 -4.06
CA ARG A 100 5.64 5.61 -4.45
C ARG A 100 5.78 7.11 -4.21
N ASN A 101 4.72 7.86 -4.46
CA ASN A 101 4.70 9.30 -4.26
C ASN A 101 4.58 9.65 -2.77
N TYR A 102 3.69 8.94 -2.07
CA TYR A 102 3.23 9.35 -0.75
C TYR A 102 4.08 8.74 0.39
N ARG A 103 4.37 7.43 0.33
CA ARG A 103 5.08 6.66 1.38
C ARG A 103 6.08 5.64 0.79
N PRO A 104 7.10 6.09 0.03
CA PRO A 104 8.11 5.21 -0.55
C PRO A 104 8.92 4.43 0.48
N ASP A 105 9.00 4.91 1.72
CA ASP A 105 9.60 4.18 2.85
C ASP A 105 8.88 2.85 3.15
N LEU A 106 7.56 2.80 2.97
CA LEU A 106 6.75 1.59 3.15
C LEU A 106 6.92 0.56 2.02
N ILE A 107 7.52 0.98 0.90
CA ILE A 107 7.97 0.10 -0.19
C ILE A 107 9.38 -0.43 0.10
N ALA A 108 10.25 0.43 0.62
CA ALA A 108 11.66 0.13 0.86
C ALA A 108 11.93 -0.68 2.13
N THR A 109 10.97 -0.78 3.05
CA THR A 109 11.14 -1.55 4.30
C THR A 109 11.53 -3.01 4.04
N SER A 110 12.46 -3.52 4.85
CA SER A 110 12.91 -4.91 4.81
C SER A 110 11.98 -5.86 5.55
N ASP A 111 11.06 -5.35 6.37
CA ASP A 111 10.04 -6.18 7.03
C ASP A 111 8.93 -6.53 6.03
N THR A 112 9.08 -7.69 5.39
CA THR A 112 8.12 -8.21 4.40
C THR A 112 6.73 -8.49 4.99
N ARG A 113 6.56 -8.49 6.32
CA ARG A 113 5.23 -8.60 6.96
C ARG A 113 4.48 -7.26 6.92
N TRP A 114 5.21 -6.15 6.83
CA TRP A 114 4.67 -4.79 6.85
C TRP A 114 4.81 -4.05 5.53
N ARG A 115 5.74 -4.48 4.66
CA ARG A 115 5.92 -3.89 3.33
C ARG A 115 4.58 -3.72 2.62
N TYR A 116 4.33 -2.52 2.13
CA TYR A 116 3.05 -2.05 1.56
C TYR A 116 1.92 -1.93 2.58
N VAL A 117 1.55 -3.01 3.27
CA VAL A 117 0.36 -3.09 4.14
C VAL A 117 0.44 -2.20 5.39
N GLN A 118 1.63 -1.76 5.79
CA GLN A 118 1.81 -0.76 6.86
C GLN A 118 1.10 0.56 6.54
N SER A 119 0.79 0.85 5.26
CA SER A 119 -0.03 2.00 4.88
C SER A 119 -1.43 1.95 5.49
N VAL A 120 -1.95 0.76 5.84
CA VAL A 120 -3.23 0.65 6.57
C VAL A 120 -3.09 1.24 7.97
N LYS A 121 -1.97 0.96 8.65
CA LYS A 121 -1.68 1.51 9.98
C LYS A 121 -1.53 3.02 9.90
N THR A 122 -0.72 3.48 8.95
CA THR A 122 -0.26 4.87 8.95
C THR A 122 -1.21 5.81 8.22
N GLU A 123 -1.88 5.37 7.15
CA GLU A 123 -2.64 6.27 6.27
C GLU A 123 -4.15 6.09 6.33
N VAL A 124 -4.65 4.89 6.66
CA VAL A 124 -6.09 4.65 6.77
C VAL A 124 -6.53 4.99 8.19
N LYS A 125 -7.35 6.02 8.40
CA LYS A 125 -7.89 6.35 9.73
C LYS A 125 -8.91 5.30 10.16
N TYR A 126 -8.78 4.75 11.36
CA TYR A 126 -9.84 3.94 11.98
C TYR A 126 -11.00 4.83 12.43
N GLY A 127 -12.20 4.45 12.03
CA GLY A 127 -13.46 5.15 12.33
C GLY A 127 -14.43 5.12 11.14
N SER A 128 -15.72 5.34 11.39
CA SER A 128 -16.75 5.37 10.34
C SER A 128 -17.34 6.76 10.08
N ALA A 129 -17.05 7.75 10.92
CA ALA A 129 -17.65 9.09 10.84
C ALA A 129 -17.43 9.75 9.47
N ASP A 130 -16.23 9.62 8.89
CA ASP A 130 -15.87 10.29 7.65
C ASP A 130 -16.44 9.55 6.40
N GLN A 131 -17.02 8.35 6.53
CA GLN A 131 -17.51 7.56 5.38
C GLN A 131 -18.69 8.22 4.65
N VAL A 132 -19.43 9.09 5.33
CA VAL A 132 -20.51 9.89 4.70
C VAL A 132 -19.96 10.85 3.65
N ASN A 133 -18.66 11.16 3.71
CA ASN A 133 -17.97 12.03 2.76
C ASN A 133 -17.33 11.24 1.61
N ASP A 134 -17.69 9.96 1.43
CA ASP A 134 -17.24 9.19 0.27
C ASP A 134 -17.74 9.84 -1.01
N ARG A 135 -16.85 9.89 -2.01
CA ARG A 135 -17.09 10.55 -3.28
C ARG A 135 -17.44 9.51 -4.35
N PRO A 136 -18.55 9.69 -5.10
CA PRO A 136 -18.98 8.71 -6.09
C PRO A 136 -18.05 8.63 -7.30
N ASP A 137 -17.28 9.69 -7.57
CA ASP A 137 -16.27 9.73 -8.64
C ASP A 137 -14.98 8.97 -8.28
N LEU A 138 -14.76 8.67 -6.99
CA LEU A 138 -13.60 7.91 -6.54
C LEU A 138 -13.90 6.42 -6.46
N GLN A 139 -12.88 5.61 -6.78
CA GLN A 139 -12.96 4.18 -6.51
C GLN A 139 -12.92 3.92 -5.00
N LEU A 140 -13.55 2.83 -4.52
CA LEU A 140 -13.57 2.45 -3.11
C LEU A 140 -12.23 2.64 -2.37
N TYR A 141 -11.12 2.16 -2.92
CA TYR A 141 -9.81 2.18 -2.26
C TYR A 141 -9.26 3.62 -2.13
N GLN A 142 -9.59 4.51 -3.05
CA GLN A 142 -9.32 5.95 -2.93
C GLN A 142 -10.17 6.57 -1.81
N ASN A 143 -11.47 6.23 -1.75
CA ASN A 143 -12.35 6.63 -0.65
C ASN A 143 -11.89 6.09 0.72
N ILE A 144 -11.39 4.85 0.80
CA ILE A 144 -10.85 4.28 2.04
C ILE A 144 -9.61 5.06 2.48
N LEU A 145 -8.73 5.44 1.56
CA LEU A 145 -7.56 6.22 1.89
C LEU A 145 -7.93 7.65 2.35
N MET A 146 -8.93 8.25 1.71
CA MET A 146 -9.42 9.61 2.02
C MET A 146 -10.11 9.69 3.39
N ASN A 147 -11.08 8.80 3.62
CA ASN A 147 -12.00 8.87 4.75
C ASN A 147 -11.74 7.81 5.83
N GLY A 148 -10.84 6.87 5.57
CA GLY A 148 -10.59 5.78 6.51
C GLY A 148 -11.71 4.74 6.51
N GLY A 149 -11.88 4.08 7.65
CA GLY A 149 -12.90 3.06 7.83
C GLY A 149 -12.65 2.14 9.03
N VAL A 150 -13.67 1.36 9.39
CA VAL A 150 -13.54 0.28 10.38
C VAL A 150 -12.83 -0.94 9.77
N CYS A 151 -12.75 -2.03 10.52
CA CYS A 151 -11.95 -3.22 10.18
C CYS A 151 -12.14 -3.73 8.75
N GLY A 152 -13.36 -3.75 8.21
CA GLY A 152 -13.65 -4.15 6.83
C GLY A 152 -12.86 -3.33 5.80
N ARG A 153 -13.00 -2.01 5.81
CA ARG A 153 -12.30 -1.09 4.89
C ARG A 153 -10.78 -1.19 5.05
N ARG A 154 -10.27 -1.31 6.28
CA ARG A 154 -8.84 -1.50 6.54
C ARG A 154 -8.29 -2.78 5.92
N ALA A 155 -9.00 -3.90 6.11
CA ALA A 155 -8.62 -5.17 5.49
C ALA A 155 -8.72 -5.12 3.96
N PHE A 156 -9.74 -4.46 3.41
CA PHE A 156 -9.91 -4.29 1.96
C PHE A 156 -8.74 -3.50 1.36
N PHE A 157 -8.41 -2.34 1.94
CA PHE A 157 -7.28 -1.53 1.49
C PHE A 157 -5.94 -2.26 1.62
N GLY A 158 -5.74 -3.00 2.72
CA GLY A 158 -4.54 -3.81 2.91
C GLY A 158 -4.36 -4.86 1.81
N ARG A 159 -5.43 -5.57 1.43
CA ARG A 159 -5.37 -6.53 0.31
C ARG A 159 -5.12 -5.83 -1.02
N PHE A 160 -5.82 -4.72 -1.26
CA PHE A 160 -5.63 -3.92 -2.46
C PHE A 160 -4.18 -3.48 -2.64
N ILE A 161 -3.57 -2.86 -1.61
CA ILE A 161 -2.21 -2.33 -1.74
C ILE A 161 -1.17 -3.44 -1.89
N LEU A 162 -1.38 -4.61 -1.27
CA LEU A 162 -0.54 -5.79 -1.51
C LEU A 162 -0.62 -6.27 -2.97
N ARG A 163 -1.84 -6.34 -3.53
CA ARG A 163 -2.04 -6.73 -4.94
C ARG A 163 -1.45 -5.72 -5.91
N CYS A 164 -1.47 -4.42 -5.61
CA CYS A 164 -0.82 -3.40 -6.44
C CYS A 164 0.64 -3.78 -6.75
N PHE A 165 1.36 -4.33 -5.77
CA PHE A 165 2.76 -4.74 -5.89
C PHE A 165 2.96 -6.23 -6.18
N GLY A 166 1.90 -6.96 -6.54
CA GLY A 166 1.98 -8.37 -6.94
C GLY A 166 2.15 -9.34 -5.77
N ILE A 167 1.76 -8.95 -4.54
CA ILE A 167 1.81 -9.85 -3.39
C ILE A 167 0.50 -10.66 -3.28
N PRO A 168 0.56 -12.00 -3.25
CA PRO A 168 -0.61 -12.85 -3.00
C PRO A 168 -1.29 -12.53 -1.67
N THR A 169 -2.60 -12.34 -1.69
CA THR A 169 -3.36 -12.03 -0.47
C THR A 169 -4.81 -12.52 -0.53
N LEU A 170 -5.36 -12.82 0.64
CA LEU A 170 -6.70 -13.36 0.81
C LEU A 170 -7.43 -12.71 1.98
N ALA A 171 -8.76 -12.72 1.89
CA ALA A 171 -9.61 -12.39 3.02
C ALA A 171 -9.44 -13.41 4.14
N ARG A 172 -9.30 -12.92 5.38
CA ARG A 172 -9.26 -13.75 6.56
C ARG A 172 -10.23 -13.18 7.60
N PRO A 173 -11.55 -13.40 7.49
CA PRO A 173 -12.47 -12.98 8.53
C PRO A 173 -12.24 -13.78 9.82
N GLN A 174 -12.58 -13.16 10.95
CA GLN A 174 -12.69 -13.79 12.27
C GLN A 174 -13.97 -13.25 12.95
N PRO A 175 -14.46 -13.87 14.04
CA PRO A 175 -15.65 -13.37 14.73
C PRO A 175 -15.53 -11.88 15.09
N GLY A 176 -16.50 -11.07 14.63
CA GLY A 176 -16.57 -9.63 14.88
C GLY A 176 -15.55 -8.76 14.16
N HIS A 177 -14.61 -9.32 13.38
CA HIS A 177 -13.48 -8.56 12.85
C HIS A 177 -13.01 -9.03 11.48
N ALA A 178 -12.74 -8.08 10.58
CA ALA A 178 -12.24 -8.36 9.25
C ALA A 178 -10.71 -8.18 9.19
N THR A 179 -10.00 -9.20 8.70
CA THR A 179 -8.54 -9.21 8.65
C THR A 179 -8.07 -9.75 7.30
N LEU A 180 -6.76 -9.76 7.09
CA LEU A 180 -6.16 -10.29 5.87
C LEU A 180 -5.01 -11.22 6.19
N VAL A 181 -4.74 -12.11 5.25
CA VAL A 181 -3.52 -12.91 5.22
C VAL A 181 -2.81 -12.63 3.90
N HIS A 182 -1.48 -12.61 3.91
CA HIS A 182 -0.72 -12.46 2.68
C HIS A 182 0.57 -13.28 2.70
N TRP A 183 1.07 -13.54 1.50
CA TRP A 183 2.32 -14.27 1.30
C TRP A 183 3.53 -13.37 1.56
N THR A 184 4.59 -13.97 2.07
CA THR A 184 5.94 -13.41 2.14
C THR A 184 6.94 -14.51 1.75
N PRO A 185 8.21 -14.17 1.42
CA PRO A 185 9.23 -15.19 1.18
C PRO A 185 9.46 -16.16 2.35
N LYS A 186 9.03 -15.80 3.56
CA LYS A 186 9.12 -16.65 4.77
C LYS A 186 7.83 -17.45 5.05
N GLY A 187 6.82 -17.33 4.21
CA GLY A 187 5.50 -17.96 4.37
C GLY A 187 4.37 -16.95 4.55
N TRP A 188 3.16 -17.48 4.75
CA TRP A 188 1.95 -16.67 4.93
C TRP A 188 1.87 -16.06 6.33
N VAL A 189 1.45 -14.81 6.41
CA VAL A 189 1.31 -14.04 7.66
C VAL A 189 -0.06 -13.39 7.76
N ILE A 190 -0.61 -13.35 8.97
CA ILE A 190 -1.84 -12.61 9.28
C ILE A 190 -1.47 -11.18 9.63
N CYS A 191 -2.21 -10.22 9.07
CA CYS A 191 -2.12 -8.80 9.42
C CYS A 191 -3.46 -8.31 9.97
N LEU A 192 -3.38 -7.40 10.96
CA LEU A 192 -4.51 -6.68 11.56
C LEU A 192 -5.44 -7.55 12.42
N GLY A 193 -5.06 -8.80 12.73
CA GLY A 193 -5.95 -9.82 13.26
C GLY A 193 -5.33 -10.72 14.31
N ALA A 194 -6.16 -11.51 14.99
CA ALA A 194 -5.70 -12.51 15.95
C ALA A 194 -4.88 -13.63 15.29
N SER A 195 -4.16 -14.40 16.09
CA SER A 195 -3.35 -15.54 15.64
C SER A 195 -4.18 -16.60 14.89
N TRP A 196 -3.47 -17.51 14.20
CA TRP A 196 -4.04 -18.68 13.53
C TRP A 196 -4.94 -19.49 14.47
N GLY A 197 -6.03 -20.05 13.94
CA GLY A 197 -7.05 -20.79 14.67
C GLY A 197 -8.20 -19.93 15.17
N LYS A 198 -8.21 -18.64 14.82
CA LYS A 198 -9.25 -17.68 15.21
C LYS A 198 -10.10 -17.18 14.03
N GLY A 199 -9.82 -17.61 12.81
CA GLY A 199 -10.51 -17.14 11.63
C GLY A 199 -10.62 -18.20 10.54
N SER A 200 -11.06 -17.76 9.36
CA SER A 200 -11.19 -18.61 8.19
C SER A 200 -10.53 -17.98 6.98
N VAL A 201 -10.10 -18.80 6.02
CA VAL A 201 -9.61 -18.39 4.71
C VAL A 201 -10.35 -19.24 3.68
N GLN A 202 -10.98 -18.59 2.70
CA GLN A 202 -11.84 -19.26 1.72
C GLN A 202 -12.91 -20.15 2.39
N GLU A 203 -13.57 -19.61 3.42
CA GLU A 203 -14.62 -20.29 4.20
C GLU A 203 -14.16 -21.54 4.97
N LYS A 204 -12.86 -21.86 4.96
CA LYS A 204 -12.26 -22.97 5.70
C LYS A 204 -11.43 -22.48 6.88
N PHE A 205 -11.19 -23.35 7.85
CA PHE A 205 -10.35 -23.01 9.01
C PHE A 205 -8.96 -22.53 8.56
N ASP A 206 -8.52 -21.39 9.08
CA ASP A 206 -7.27 -20.77 8.67
C ASP A 206 -6.02 -21.61 9.01
N VAL A 207 -6.09 -22.47 10.03
CA VAL A 207 -5.05 -23.46 10.36
C VAL A 207 -4.87 -24.53 9.28
N ASP A 208 -5.94 -24.90 8.59
CA ASP A 208 -5.87 -25.84 7.47
C ASP A 208 -5.22 -25.17 6.26
N PHE A 209 -5.52 -23.90 6.02
CA PHE A 209 -4.82 -23.06 5.03
C PHE A 209 -3.33 -22.92 5.37
N LEU A 210 -2.98 -22.65 6.63
CA LEU A 210 -1.59 -22.56 7.07
C LEU A 210 -0.83 -23.87 6.84
N THR A 211 -1.39 -24.98 7.29
CA THR A 211 -0.79 -26.32 7.12
C THR A 211 -0.60 -26.63 5.64
N HIS A 212 -1.59 -26.30 4.82
CA HIS A 212 -1.55 -26.49 3.39
C HIS A 212 -0.44 -25.68 2.71
N THR A 213 -0.31 -24.41 3.05
CA THR A 213 0.70 -23.51 2.47
C THR A 213 2.11 -23.85 2.93
N GLN A 214 2.29 -24.30 4.18
CA GLN A 214 3.57 -24.81 4.67
C GLN A 214 4.00 -26.08 3.93
N ALA A 215 3.08 -27.04 3.75
CA ALA A 215 3.38 -28.24 2.98
C ALA A 215 3.70 -27.92 1.51
N ARG A 216 2.98 -26.97 0.89
CA ARG A 216 3.23 -26.49 -0.48
C ARG A 216 4.64 -25.95 -0.69
N ASN A 217 5.28 -25.47 0.37
CA ASN A 217 6.65 -24.96 0.32
C ASN A 217 7.72 -26.09 0.34
N THR A 218 7.30 -27.35 0.17
CA THR A 218 8.20 -28.51 0.12
C THR A 218 8.20 -29.16 -1.27
N GLU A 219 9.35 -29.68 -1.70
CA GLU A 219 9.49 -30.33 -3.02
C GLU A 219 8.58 -31.56 -3.19
N LYS A 220 8.29 -32.26 -2.08
CA LYS A 220 7.46 -33.47 -2.06
C LYS A 220 5.96 -33.18 -2.04
N PHE A 221 5.54 -31.92 -2.12
CA PHE A 221 4.12 -31.58 -2.11
C PHE A 221 3.32 -32.20 -3.26
N ILE A 222 3.97 -32.57 -4.36
CA ILE A 222 3.34 -33.31 -5.46
C ILE A 222 2.72 -34.65 -5.02
N GLU A 223 3.23 -35.27 -3.96
CA GLU A 223 2.66 -36.50 -3.39
C GLU A 223 1.28 -36.25 -2.77
N VAL A 224 1.10 -35.10 -2.10
CA VAL A 224 -0.20 -34.65 -1.58
C VAL A 224 -1.17 -34.42 -2.73
N LEU A 225 -0.72 -33.75 -3.81
CA LEU A 225 -1.54 -33.49 -4.99
C LEU A 225 -1.99 -34.78 -5.68
N ARG A 226 -1.07 -35.74 -5.87
CA ARG A 226 -1.39 -37.04 -6.48
C ARG A 226 -2.47 -37.78 -5.69
N ALA A 227 -2.34 -37.84 -4.36
CA ALA A 227 -3.36 -38.46 -3.51
C ALA A 227 -4.72 -37.75 -3.63
N ARG A 228 -4.74 -36.40 -3.63
CA ARG A 228 -5.98 -35.62 -3.84
C ARG A 228 -6.60 -35.87 -5.22
N TRP A 229 -5.80 -35.96 -6.27
CA TRP A 229 -6.31 -36.23 -7.62
C TRP A 229 -6.90 -37.64 -7.75
N ILE A 230 -6.30 -38.64 -7.11
CA ILE A 230 -6.87 -40.00 -7.06
C ILE A 230 -8.18 -39.98 -6.28
N GLY A 231 -8.23 -39.31 -5.13
CA GLY A 231 -9.46 -39.15 -4.34
C GLY A 231 -10.57 -38.49 -5.15
N LEU A 232 -10.27 -37.39 -5.86
CA LEU A 232 -11.22 -36.72 -6.75
C LEU A 232 -11.70 -37.65 -7.87
N ALA A 233 -10.80 -38.39 -8.51
CA ALA A 233 -11.16 -39.37 -9.55
C ALA A 233 -12.02 -40.53 -9.01
N ALA A 234 -11.84 -40.88 -7.74
CA ALA A 234 -12.64 -41.88 -7.02
C ALA A 234 -13.96 -41.32 -6.47
N GLY A 235 -14.29 -40.04 -6.71
CA GLY A 235 -15.52 -39.40 -6.24
C GLY A 235 -15.52 -38.99 -4.77
N GLU A 236 -14.34 -38.95 -4.12
CA GLU A 236 -14.23 -38.47 -2.74
C GLU A 236 -14.44 -36.95 -2.64
N ARG A 237 -15.06 -36.50 -1.54
CA ARG A 237 -15.24 -35.07 -1.24
C ARG A 237 -13.89 -34.37 -1.05
N GLU A 238 -13.71 -33.16 -1.57
CA GLU A 238 -12.46 -32.43 -1.33
C GLU A 238 -12.30 -32.03 0.16
N ALA A 239 -11.10 -32.25 0.71
CA ALA A 239 -10.68 -31.76 2.02
C ALA A 239 -9.33 -31.03 1.94
N LEU A 240 -9.28 -29.80 2.47
CA LEU A 240 -8.07 -28.98 2.55
C LEU A 240 -7.21 -29.35 3.76
N GLY A 241 -7.87 -29.65 4.89
CA GLY A 241 -7.26 -30.00 6.16
C GLY A 241 -8.19 -30.85 7.03
N PHE A 242 -7.77 -31.11 8.27
CA PHE A 242 -8.46 -32.02 9.19
C PHE A 242 -9.73 -31.44 9.82
N ASN A 243 -9.99 -30.14 9.66
CA ASN A 243 -11.20 -29.50 10.17
C ASN A 243 -12.34 -29.46 9.14
N ASP A 244 -12.07 -29.87 7.89
CA ASP A 244 -13.12 -30.09 6.90
C ASP A 244 -13.95 -31.35 7.25
N PRO A 245 -15.21 -31.45 6.77
CA PRO A 245 -16.00 -32.67 6.89
C PRO A 245 -15.25 -33.90 6.35
N ALA A 246 -15.52 -35.06 6.95
CA ALA A 246 -14.87 -36.30 6.57
C ALA A 246 -14.99 -36.57 5.06
N SER A 247 -13.88 -37.00 4.47
CA SER A 247 -13.76 -37.42 3.08
C SER A 247 -13.48 -38.94 3.01
N GLY A 248 -12.93 -39.43 1.89
CA GLY A 248 -12.52 -40.82 1.70
C GLY A 248 -11.05 -41.08 2.01
N PHE A 249 -10.63 -42.30 1.70
CA PHE A 249 -9.31 -42.85 2.01
C PHE A 249 -8.18 -42.02 1.41
N TRP A 250 -8.26 -41.64 0.13
CA TRP A 250 -7.19 -40.94 -0.57
C TRP A 250 -7.00 -39.50 -0.10
N ASN A 251 -8.08 -38.79 0.21
CA ASN A 251 -7.99 -37.50 0.89
C ASN A 251 -7.37 -37.67 2.29
N GLY A 252 -7.72 -38.72 3.03
CA GLY A 252 -7.04 -39.06 4.29
C GLY A 252 -5.52 -39.20 4.11
N VAL A 253 -5.09 -39.99 3.13
CA VAL A 253 -3.66 -40.14 2.76
C VAL A 253 -3.02 -38.79 2.44
N ALA A 254 -3.71 -37.93 1.67
CA ALA A 254 -3.22 -36.60 1.36
C ALA A 254 -3.05 -35.72 2.60
N LEU A 255 -4.01 -35.74 3.54
CA LEU A 255 -3.97 -34.95 4.78
C LEU A 255 -2.84 -35.41 5.71
N TYR A 256 -2.67 -36.71 5.89
CA TYR A 256 -1.56 -37.25 6.68
C TYR A 256 -0.20 -36.95 6.03
N ARG A 257 -0.11 -37.06 4.70
CA ARG A 257 1.13 -36.71 4.00
C ARG A 257 1.44 -35.21 4.12
N GLN A 258 0.42 -34.36 3.98
CA GLN A 258 0.55 -32.91 4.18
C GLN A 258 1.13 -32.60 5.56
N ARG A 259 0.57 -33.20 6.62
CA ARG A 259 1.06 -33.03 7.98
C ARG A 259 2.50 -33.51 8.14
N ALA A 260 2.83 -34.69 7.62
CA ALA A 260 4.19 -35.23 7.67
C ALA A 260 5.21 -34.29 7.00
N LEU A 261 4.86 -33.69 5.86
CA LEU A 261 5.73 -32.73 5.18
C LEU A 261 5.99 -31.46 6.02
N VAL A 262 4.97 -30.96 6.72
CA VAL A 262 5.11 -29.81 7.64
C VAL A 262 6.03 -30.15 8.82
N GLU A 263 5.86 -31.34 9.40
CA GLU A 263 6.69 -31.84 10.51
C GLU A 263 8.15 -32.09 10.06
N GLU A 264 8.36 -32.76 8.92
CA GLU A 264 9.69 -33.00 8.31
C GLU A 264 10.41 -31.68 8.01
N ALA A 265 9.70 -30.69 7.47
CA ALA A 265 10.24 -29.37 7.14
C ALA A 265 10.49 -28.49 8.38
N LYS A 266 10.03 -28.92 9.57
CA LYS A 266 10.05 -28.12 10.81
C LYS A 266 9.48 -26.72 10.58
N ALA A 267 8.39 -26.64 9.82
CA ALA A 267 7.83 -25.37 9.40
C ALA A 267 7.34 -24.55 10.60
N VAL A 268 7.75 -23.29 10.66
CA VAL A 268 7.37 -22.36 11.73
C VAL A 268 6.32 -21.40 11.22
N ALA A 269 5.20 -21.27 11.94
CA ALA A 269 4.17 -20.29 11.64
C ALA A 269 4.68 -18.88 11.96
N LEU A 270 4.50 -17.95 11.03
CA LEU A 270 4.77 -16.54 11.31
C LEU A 270 3.73 -16.01 12.30
N ALA A 271 4.20 -15.26 13.30
CA ALA A 271 3.32 -14.55 14.23
C ALA A 271 2.48 -13.51 13.49
N ALA A 272 1.22 -13.37 13.90
CA ALA A 272 0.36 -12.31 13.41
C ALA A 272 0.95 -10.94 13.77
N VAL A 273 0.80 -9.97 12.88
CA VAL A 273 1.29 -8.60 13.10
C VAL A 273 0.13 -7.60 13.13
N GLY A 274 0.26 -6.57 13.96
CA GLY A 274 -0.74 -5.52 14.08
C GLY A 274 -2.07 -5.97 14.68
N THR A 275 -2.04 -6.95 15.59
CA THR A 275 -3.23 -7.48 16.29
C THR A 275 -4.03 -6.38 17.01
N ASP A 276 -3.35 -5.34 17.45
CA ASP A 276 -3.86 -4.19 18.20
C ASP A 276 -4.33 -3.03 17.31
N ILE A 277 -3.89 -2.98 16.05
CA ILE A 277 -4.21 -1.87 15.13
C ILE A 277 -5.35 -2.18 14.15
N GLY A 278 -5.96 -3.36 14.24
CA GLY A 278 -7.13 -3.71 13.44
C GLY A 278 -8.30 -2.76 13.73
N GLU A 279 -8.42 -2.32 14.98
CA GLU A 279 -9.52 -1.48 15.49
C GLU A 279 -9.01 -0.19 16.16
N ALA A 280 -7.78 0.23 15.87
CA ALA A 280 -7.17 1.40 16.48
C ALA A 280 -6.30 2.18 15.49
N ASN A 281 -6.16 3.48 15.76
CA ASN A 281 -5.20 4.35 15.08
C ASN A 281 -3.80 4.25 15.70
N GLU A 282 -3.74 3.92 16.99
CA GLU A 282 -2.49 3.85 17.76
C GLU A 282 -2.15 2.40 18.10
N SER A 283 -0.86 2.10 18.09
CA SER A 283 -0.36 0.79 18.49
C SER A 283 0.07 0.81 19.96
N LYS A 284 -0.14 -0.31 20.64
CA LYS A 284 0.42 -0.59 21.96
C LYS A 284 1.93 -0.84 21.88
N GLU A 285 2.45 -1.17 20.70
CA GLU A 285 3.87 -1.26 20.43
C GLU A 285 4.44 0.14 20.17
N LYS A 286 5.42 0.56 20.99
CA LYS A 286 6.11 1.83 20.78
C LYS A 286 6.99 1.74 19.54
N GLU A 287 6.71 2.57 18.55
CA GLU A 287 7.59 2.70 17.39
C GLU A 287 8.79 3.60 17.74
N VAL A 288 9.99 3.13 17.41
CA VAL A 288 11.20 3.92 17.54
C VAL A 288 11.32 4.79 16.30
N VAL A 289 11.27 6.10 16.47
CA VAL A 289 11.53 7.05 15.38
C VAL A 289 12.98 6.88 14.94
N GLN A 290 13.16 6.31 13.74
CA GLN A 290 14.48 6.12 13.16
C GLN A 290 15.06 7.50 12.79
N LYS A 291 16.07 7.94 13.54
CA LYS A 291 16.85 9.13 13.20
C LYS A 291 17.63 8.89 11.91
N ILE A 292 17.72 9.93 11.09
CA ILE A 292 18.45 9.88 9.83
C ILE A 292 19.36 11.09 9.70
N THR A 293 20.43 10.92 8.93
CA THR A 293 21.27 12.04 8.48
C THR A 293 20.89 12.35 7.04
N ILE A 294 20.43 13.57 6.80
CA ILE A 294 20.10 14.07 5.47
C ILE A 294 21.40 14.60 4.85
N PRO A 295 21.82 14.12 3.67
CA PRO A 295 23.00 14.63 3.00
C PRO A 295 22.89 16.12 2.67
N GLU A 296 24.01 16.86 2.73
CA GLU A 296 24.02 18.30 2.50
C GLU A 296 23.61 18.68 1.07
N GLU A 297 23.90 17.83 0.08
CA GLU A 297 23.47 18.02 -1.30
C GLU A 297 21.94 18.01 -1.45
N GLU A 298 21.22 17.22 -0.65
CA GLU A 298 19.76 17.15 -0.65
C GLU A 298 19.11 18.38 0.01
N ARG A 299 19.88 19.12 0.81
CA ARG A 299 19.43 20.33 1.53
C ARG A 299 19.69 21.62 0.75
N LYS A 300 20.41 21.54 -0.37
CA LYS A 300 20.87 22.72 -1.09
C LYS A 300 19.70 23.53 -1.65
N ILE A 301 19.54 24.75 -1.15
CA ILE A 301 18.60 25.73 -1.68
C ILE A 301 19.20 26.34 -2.95
N GLY A 302 18.43 26.31 -4.04
CA GLY A 302 18.84 26.85 -5.34
C GLY A 302 18.20 28.19 -5.63
N VAL A 303 18.92 29.07 -6.33
CA VAL A 303 18.38 30.32 -6.89
C VAL A 303 18.52 30.27 -8.42
N GLY A 304 17.40 30.37 -9.12
CA GLY A 304 17.30 30.42 -10.58
C GLY A 304 17.73 31.77 -11.16
N GLN A 305 17.96 31.80 -12.47
CA GLN A 305 18.32 33.03 -13.19
C GLN A 305 17.19 34.08 -13.20
N ASP A 306 15.95 33.64 -13.04
CA ASP A 306 14.74 34.45 -12.91
C ASP A 306 14.50 34.94 -11.48
N GLY A 307 15.42 34.65 -10.55
CA GLY A 307 15.30 34.97 -9.12
C GLY A 307 14.40 34.01 -8.35
N ALA A 308 13.86 32.96 -8.98
CA ALA A 308 13.07 31.96 -8.28
C ALA A 308 13.95 31.14 -7.33
N ILE A 309 13.50 30.93 -6.10
CA ILE A 309 14.22 30.17 -5.08
C ILE A 309 13.52 28.81 -4.91
N THR A 310 14.26 27.73 -5.12
CA THR A 310 13.79 26.36 -4.88
C THR A 310 14.34 25.85 -3.56
N VAL A 311 13.45 25.49 -2.65
CA VAL A 311 13.77 25.00 -1.31
C VAL A 311 13.35 23.53 -1.22
N PRO A 312 14.29 22.57 -1.21
CA PRO A 312 13.96 21.17 -0.99
C PRO A 312 13.21 20.98 0.33
N ALA A 313 12.17 20.15 0.38
CA ALA A 313 11.39 19.96 1.61
C ALA A 313 12.20 19.30 2.74
N VAL A 314 13.38 18.78 2.44
CA VAL A 314 14.31 18.19 3.42
C VAL A 314 15.37 19.18 3.93
N ALA A 315 15.39 20.41 3.41
CA ALA A 315 16.26 21.51 3.83
C ALA A 315 15.78 22.19 5.14
N CYS A 316 14.96 21.50 5.94
CA CYS A 316 14.47 22.02 7.21
C CYS A 316 15.64 22.39 8.13
N SER A 317 15.61 23.61 8.67
CA SER A 317 16.46 24.02 9.78
C SER A 317 15.97 23.44 11.10
N ASN A 318 14.67 23.13 11.21
CA ASN A 318 14.08 22.43 12.34
C ASN A 318 12.79 21.70 11.91
N PRO A 319 12.58 20.40 12.21
CA PRO A 319 13.58 19.46 12.69
C PRO A 319 14.59 19.09 11.60
N THR A 320 15.81 18.70 11.99
CA THR A 320 16.89 18.29 11.06
C THR A 320 16.99 16.78 10.83
N SER A 321 16.13 16.00 11.51
CA SER A 321 16.00 14.55 11.41
C SER A 321 14.57 14.15 11.74
N ASN A 322 14.20 12.90 11.44
CA ASN A 322 12.87 12.37 11.71
C ASN A 322 12.40 12.60 13.16
N THR A 323 11.12 12.94 13.28
CA THR A 323 10.32 13.01 14.50
C THR A 323 9.11 12.10 14.34
N GLU A 324 8.17 12.13 15.29
CA GLU A 324 6.92 11.37 15.16
C GLU A 324 6.03 11.92 14.03
N LYS A 325 6.01 13.25 13.85
CA LYS A 325 5.20 13.93 12.83
C LYS A 325 5.96 14.20 11.54
N ILE A 326 7.27 14.49 11.58
CA ILE A 326 8.05 14.86 10.41
C ILE A 326 8.97 13.71 10.03
N LEU A 327 8.68 13.07 8.89
CA LEU A 327 9.47 11.96 8.37
C LEU A 327 10.16 12.39 7.08
N PHE A 328 11.49 12.35 7.06
CA PHE A 328 12.29 12.51 5.87
C PHE A 328 12.59 11.14 5.25
N MET A 329 12.48 11.02 3.94
CA MET A 329 12.64 9.74 3.23
C MET A 329 13.14 9.96 1.80
N LYS A 330 13.71 8.92 1.19
CA LYS A 330 14.05 8.96 -0.24
C LYS A 330 12.78 9.04 -1.08
N SER A 331 12.85 9.79 -2.18
CA SER A 331 11.75 9.91 -3.13
C SER A 331 11.96 9.01 -4.35
N CYS A 332 10.88 8.45 -4.89
CA CYS A 332 10.92 7.74 -6.17
C CYS A 332 11.15 8.68 -7.37
N LEU A 333 11.01 10.00 -7.21
CA LEU A 333 11.39 11.01 -8.22
C LEU A 333 12.89 11.36 -8.20
N GLY A 334 13.67 10.72 -7.34
CA GLY A 334 15.05 11.11 -7.04
C GLY A 334 15.12 12.10 -5.87
N GLY A 335 16.29 12.13 -5.23
CA GLY A 335 16.53 12.87 -3.99
C GLY A 335 15.63 12.43 -2.82
N MET A 336 15.31 13.38 -1.93
CA MET A 336 14.48 13.12 -0.75
C MET A 336 13.16 13.92 -0.72
N GLN A 337 12.25 13.53 0.18
CA GLN A 337 10.96 14.17 0.43
C GLN A 337 10.66 14.19 1.95
N LEU A 338 9.78 15.10 2.36
CA LEU A 338 9.23 15.17 3.71
C LEU A 338 7.80 14.60 3.68
N HIS A 339 7.46 13.76 4.64
CA HIS A 339 6.10 13.33 4.93
C HIS A 339 5.69 13.79 6.32
N TYR A 340 4.63 14.58 6.37
CA TYR A 340 3.94 14.96 7.59
C TYR A 340 2.99 13.82 7.97
N ASN A 341 3.38 13.05 8.97
CA ASN A 341 2.64 11.91 9.47
C ASN A 341 1.33 12.34 10.13
N ARG A 342 0.28 11.58 9.83
CA ARG A 342 -1.04 11.81 10.38
C ARG A 342 -1.16 11.33 11.82
N LEU A 343 -0.33 10.34 12.23
CA LEU A 343 -0.28 9.78 13.57
C LEU A 343 0.48 10.69 14.54
N GLY A 344 0.26 10.53 15.85
CA GLY A 344 0.86 11.32 16.92
C GLY A 344 -0.06 12.39 17.50
N GLU A 345 0.11 12.70 18.78
CA GLU A 345 -0.87 13.43 19.60
C GLU A 345 -1.01 14.91 19.22
N LYS A 346 0.09 15.57 18.84
CA LYS A 346 0.13 17.02 18.62
C LYS A 346 0.68 17.36 17.25
N PRO A 347 0.10 18.34 16.54
CA PRO A 347 0.74 18.91 15.37
C PRO A 347 2.13 19.44 15.72
N GLU A 348 3.10 19.17 14.85
CA GLU A 348 4.45 19.70 14.89
C GLU A 348 4.64 20.78 13.82
N THR A 349 5.45 21.78 14.13
CA THR A 349 5.89 22.82 13.19
C THR A 349 7.24 22.47 12.58
N PHE A 350 7.50 22.91 11.35
CA PHE A 350 8.80 22.78 10.72
C PHE A 350 9.23 24.11 10.11
N GLU A 351 10.53 24.35 10.05
CA GLU A 351 11.13 25.64 9.73
C GLU A 351 12.20 25.52 8.66
N TYR A 352 12.29 26.54 7.81
CA TYR A 352 13.37 26.72 6.84
C TYR A 352 14.04 28.07 7.08
N THR A 353 15.37 28.07 7.04
CA THR A 353 16.16 29.29 6.98
C THR A 353 16.62 29.49 5.54
N ILE A 354 16.23 30.60 4.93
CA ILE A 354 16.50 30.88 3.51
C ILE A 354 17.17 32.24 3.35
N ALA A 355 18.09 32.36 2.40
CA ALA A 355 18.66 33.65 2.01
C ALA A 355 18.01 34.11 0.71
N VAL A 356 17.46 35.33 0.72
CA VAL A 356 16.73 35.93 -0.39
C VAL A 356 17.58 37.05 -1.01
N PRO A 357 17.85 37.05 -2.33
CA PRO A 357 18.73 38.05 -2.95
C PRO A 357 18.22 39.49 -2.87
N GLU A 358 16.91 39.67 -3.03
CA GLU A 358 16.23 40.97 -3.02
C GLU A 358 14.96 40.89 -2.18
N GLY A 359 14.75 41.88 -1.30
CA GLY A 359 13.53 41.95 -0.50
C GLY A 359 12.31 42.29 -1.36
N GLY A 360 11.15 41.74 -1.04
CA GLY A 360 9.94 41.98 -1.79
C GLY A 360 8.83 40.98 -1.52
N THR A 361 7.80 41.02 -2.37
CA THR A 361 6.71 40.03 -2.34
C THR A 361 7.09 38.84 -3.22
N TYR A 362 6.93 37.63 -2.67
CA TYR A 362 7.16 36.38 -3.37
C TYR A 362 5.87 35.57 -3.44
N ALA A 363 5.64 34.93 -4.59
CA ALA A 363 4.64 33.89 -4.75
C ALA A 363 5.24 32.56 -4.30
N LEU A 364 4.76 32.03 -3.17
CA LEU A 364 5.11 30.72 -2.63
C LEU A 364 4.18 29.65 -3.19
N THR A 365 4.77 28.60 -3.76
CA THR A 365 4.08 27.36 -4.14
C THR A 365 4.78 26.17 -3.50
N ALA A 366 4.05 25.09 -3.25
CA ALA A 366 4.61 23.82 -2.77
C ALA A 366 4.26 22.68 -3.73
N LYS A 367 5.19 21.77 -3.98
CA LYS A 367 4.92 20.50 -4.68
C LYS A 367 4.56 19.43 -3.65
N VAL A 368 3.32 18.96 -3.69
CA VAL A 368 2.69 18.17 -2.62
C VAL A 368 2.01 16.90 -3.13
N VAL A 369 1.80 15.97 -2.20
CA VAL A 369 0.87 14.84 -2.32
C VAL A 369 -0.04 14.83 -1.10
N THR A 370 -1.34 14.75 -1.36
CA THR A 370 -2.40 14.64 -0.35
C THR A 370 -3.31 13.47 -0.69
N THR A 371 -3.80 12.79 0.36
CA THR A 371 -4.76 11.70 0.21
C THR A 371 -6.13 12.02 0.78
N SER A 372 -6.29 13.18 1.43
CA SER A 372 -7.56 13.69 1.93
C SER A 372 -7.78 15.13 1.45
N ALA A 373 -9.05 15.49 1.25
CA ALA A 373 -9.46 16.85 0.90
C ALA A 373 -9.44 17.80 2.12
N ASP A 374 -9.65 19.09 1.86
CA ASP A 374 -9.83 20.15 2.87
C ASP A 374 -8.68 20.23 3.89
N GLN A 375 -7.45 20.17 3.36
CA GLN A 375 -6.23 20.26 4.16
C GLN A 375 -5.53 21.58 3.91
N HIS A 376 -4.92 22.12 4.97
CA HIS A 376 -4.28 23.43 4.96
C HIS A 376 -2.87 23.36 5.55
N LEU A 377 -1.95 24.14 4.98
CA LEU A 377 -0.62 24.37 5.49
C LEU A 377 -0.47 25.87 5.76
N LEU A 378 -0.08 26.23 6.98
CA LEU A 378 0.06 27.62 7.37
C LEU A 378 1.53 28.01 7.31
N VAL A 379 1.85 29.20 6.79
CA VAL A 379 3.23 29.71 6.74
C VAL A 379 3.34 31.09 7.38
N ALA A 380 4.26 31.25 8.33
CA ALA A 380 4.66 32.53 8.88
C ALA A 380 6.09 32.86 8.44
N ALA A 381 6.28 34.00 7.78
CA ALA A 381 7.59 34.50 7.40
C ALA A 381 8.12 35.44 8.50
N ASN A 382 9.32 35.17 9.00
CA ASN A 382 9.98 35.91 10.07
C ASN A 382 9.06 36.07 11.29
N ASP A 383 8.87 37.32 11.75
CA ASP A 383 8.02 37.67 12.89
C ASP A 383 6.57 38.00 12.50
N ALA A 384 6.10 37.51 11.34
CA ALA A 384 4.71 37.66 10.94
C ALA A 384 3.76 37.07 12.01
N LYS A 385 2.89 37.93 12.55
CA LYS A 385 1.95 37.56 13.62
C LYS A 385 0.83 36.66 13.12
N GLU A 386 0.42 36.84 11.86
CA GLU A 386 -0.63 36.06 11.22
C GLU A 386 -0.01 35.19 10.13
N PRO A 387 -0.16 33.86 10.20
CA PRO A 387 0.31 32.98 9.14
C PRO A 387 -0.58 33.09 7.91
N VAL A 388 0.03 32.96 6.74
CA VAL A 388 -0.68 32.85 5.46
C VAL A 388 -1.16 31.41 5.26
N ASP A 389 -2.41 31.26 4.87
CA ASP A 389 -3.00 29.96 4.58
C ASP A 389 -2.66 29.46 3.18
N ILE A 390 -2.14 28.24 3.09
CA ILE A 390 -1.87 27.52 1.84
C ILE A 390 -2.89 26.37 1.77
N ALA A 391 -3.93 26.58 0.96
CA ALA A 391 -4.86 25.52 0.61
C ALA A 391 -4.12 24.40 -0.14
N LEU A 392 -4.23 23.16 0.35
CA LEU A 392 -3.59 22.02 -0.29
C LEU A 392 -4.57 21.37 -1.28
N PRO A 393 -4.16 21.16 -2.55
CA PRO A 393 -5.00 20.47 -3.52
C PRO A 393 -5.28 19.04 -3.04
N PHE A 394 -6.45 18.49 -3.38
CA PHE A 394 -6.75 17.07 -3.19
C PHE A 394 -6.21 16.28 -4.39
N THR A 395 -5.01 15.73 -4.24
CA THR A 395 -4.25 15.12 -5.35
C THR A 395 -4.52 13.63 -5.54
N VAL A 396 -5.30 13.02 -4.64
CA VAL A 396 -5.57 11.57 -4.60
C VAL A 396 -4.26 10.75 -4.63
N GLY A 397 -3.19 11.22 -3.98
CA GLY A 397 -1.92 10.49 -3.94
C GLY A 397 -0.96 10.75 -5.11
N LEU A 398 -1.26 11.69 -6.02
CA LEU A 398 -0.36 12.11 -7.09
C LEU A 398 0.37 13.42 -6.73
N TRP A 399 1.46 13.72 -7.44
CA TRP A 399 2.15 15.00 -7.24
C TRP A 399 1.39 16.13 -7.94
N ASP A 400 1.14 17.22 -7.21
CA ASP A 400 0.62 18.46 -7.77
C ASP A 400 1.25 19.68 -7.09
N LYS A 401 0.95 20.89 -7.58
CA LYS A 401 1.38 22.15 -6.99
C LYS A 401 0.22 22.84 -6.28
N THR A 402 0.51 23.47 -5.14
CA THR A 402 -0.45 24.36 -4.49
C THR A 402 -0.69 25.61 -5.35
N PRO A 403 -1.87 26.24 -5.26
CA PRO A 403 -2.03 27.62 -5.71
C PRO A 403 -0.97 28.54 -5.06
N PRO A 404 -0.50 29.57 -5.76
CA PRO A 404 0.48 30.49 -5.21
C PRO A 404 -0.14 31.36 -4.11
N VAL A 405 0.56 31.51 -2.99
CA VAL A 405 0.24 32.49 -1.95
C VAL A 405 1.31 33.57 -1.90
N ARG A 406 0.94 34.79 -1.54
CA ARG A 406 1.89 35.91 -1.44
C ARG A 406 2.45 36.00 -0.03
N ILE A 407 3.78 36.04 0.08
CA ILE A 407 4.48 36.32 1.33
C ILE A 407 5.49 37.44 1.11
N ALA A 408 5.74 38.25 2.15
CA ALA A 408 6.77 39.28 2.12
C ALA A 408 8.07 38.73 2.72
N LEU A 409 9.18 38.92 2.03
CA LEU A 409 10.51 38.52 2.46
C LEU A 409 11.46 39.72 2.49
N ALA A 410 12.32 39.78 3.50
CA ALA A 410 13.39 40.76 3.57
C ALA A 410 14.55 40.33 2.67
N GLN A 411 15.38 41.28 2.27
CA GLN A 411 16.66 40.94 1.66
C GLN A 411 17.56 40.23 2.69
N GLY A 412 18.26 39.18 2.28
CA GLY A 412 19.11 38.38 3.15
C GLY A 412 18.35 37.26 3.85
N GLN A 413 18.70 36.96 5.10
CA GLN A 413 18.20 35.80 5.81
C GLN A 413 16.74 35.97 6.26
N ASN A 414 15.91 34.97 5.97
CA ASN A 414 14.53 34.86 6.40
C ASN A 414 14.27 33.49 7.03
N VAL A 415 13.31 33.41 7.93
CA VAL A 415 12.82 32.16 8.50
C VAL A 415 11.38 31.93 8.05
N LEU A 416 11.11 30.78 7.44
CA LEU A 416 9.75 30.35 7.12
C LEU A 416 9.34 29.26 8.08
N ARG A 417 8.34 29.54 8.93
CA ARG A 417 7.76 28.57 9.86
C ARG A 417 6.46 28.04 9.31
N PHE A 418 6.39 26.73 9.13
CA PHE A 418 5.22 26.02 8.67
C PHE A 418 4.53 25.30 9.83
N SER A 419 3.20 25.38 9.86
CA SER A 419 2.37 24.70 10.84
C SER A 419 1.12 24.12 10.20
N ARG A 420 0.45 23.23 10.92
CA ARG A 420 -0.82 22.62 10.49
C ARG A 420 -1.93 23.13 11.39
N GLY A 421 -3.02 23.58 10.79
CA GLY A 421 -4.21 24.07 11.49
C GLY A 421 -5.47 23.31 11.07
N GLY A 422 -6.56 23.52 11.82
CA GLY A 422 -7.86 22.90 11.59
C GLY A 422 -8.07 21.55 12.27
N GLU A 423 -9.30 21.05 12.20
CA GLU A 423 -9.70 19.78 12.84
C GLU A 423 -9.31 18.54 12.02
N ASN A 424 -9.00 18.72 10.73
CA ASN A 424 -8.76 17.64 9.77
C ASN A 424 -7.28 17.47 9.38
N ILE A 425 -6.39 17.36 10.37
CA ILE A 425 -4.96 17.13 10.11
C ILE A 425 -4.74 15.67 9.71
N LYS A 426 -4.60 15.45 8.39
CA LYS A 426 -4.25 14.16 7.78
C LYS A 426 -2.79 14.22 7.27
N GLY A 427 -2.34 13.15 6.63
CA GLY A 427 -0.98 13.09 6.13
C GLY A 427 -0.79 13.95 4.88
N LEU A 428 0.44 14.44 4.71
CA LEU A 428 0.86 15.32 3.62
C LEU A 428 2.30 15.02 3.25
N THR A 429 2.60 14.79 1.98
CA THR A 429 3.98 14.68 1.50
C THR A 429 4.36 15.93 0.72
N LEU A 430 5.58 16.43 0.96
CA LEU A 430 6.16 17.63 0.36
C LEU A 430 7.47 17.25 -0.33
N LYS A 431 7.64 17.70 -1.57
CA LYS A 431 8.91 17.55 -2.31
C LYS A 431 9.78 18.78 -2.17
N GLU A 432 9.21 19.95 -2.42
CA GLU A 432 9.91 21.23 -2.45
C GLU A 432 8.93 22.39 -2.37
N PHE A 433 9.45 23.56 -2.01
CA PHE A 433 8.80 24.85 -2.15
C PHE A 433 9.49 25.67 -3.25
N THR A 434 8.73 26.51 -3.94
CA THR A 434 9.27 27.50 -4.89
C THR A 434 8.76 28.87 -4.53
N LEU A 435 9.67 29.83 -4.40
CA LEU A 435 9.41 31.25 -4.16
C LEU A 435 9.76 32.02 -5.43
N THR A 436 8.76 32.60 -6.09
CA THR A 436 8.97 33.40 -7.31
C THR A 436 8.77 34.88 -7.00
N PRO A 437 9.72 35.78 -7.32
CA PRO A 437 9.51 37.22 -7.15
C PRO A 437 8.24 37.69 -7.88
N VAL A 438 7.39 38.45 -7.19
CA VAL A 438 6.23 39.10 -7.81
C VAL A 438 6.69 40.47 -8.33
N LYS A 439 6.56 40.67 -9.65
CA LYS A 439 6.88 41.94 -10.31
C LYS A 439 5.84 43.02 -10.03
#